data_AF-A0A819LZY2-F1
#
_entry.id   AF-A0A819LZY2-F1
#
_cell.length_a   1.000
_cell.length_b   1.000
_cell.length_c   1.000
_cell.angle_alpha   90.00
_cell.angle_beta   90.00
_cell.angle_gamma   90.00
#
_symmetry.space_group_name_H-M   'P 1'
#
loop_
_entity.id
_entity.type
_entity.pdbx_description
1 polymer ?
#
loop_
_entity_poly.entity_id
_entity_poly.type
_entity_poly.pdbx_seq_one_letter_code
_entity_poly.pdbx_strand_id
1 'polypeptide(L)'
;REMKDYSTALTYFQKGLEIRQKKLPKDHPDLAVVYHNMAKLYLSTRQYNMAMKNIQQTIEIAQEKLPSTHPHLSDYKETFEKIRKKM
;
A
#
# COMPACT_ATOMS: atom_id res chain seq x y z
N ARG A 1 -20.95 1.56 -10.93
CA ARG A 1 -20.71 0.31 -10.16
C ARG A 1 -19.33 0.34 -9.50
N GLU A 2 -18.27 0.71 -10.21
CA GLU A 2 -16.87 0.70 -9.73
C GLU A 2 -16.62 1.40 -8.37
N MET A 3 -17.20 2.58 -8.10
CA MET A 3 -17.04 3.25 -6.80
C MET A 3 -17.52 2.42 -5.61
N LYS A 4 -18.51 1.54 -5.82
CA LYS A 4 -19.06 0.68 -4.76
C LYS A 4 -18.13 -0.51 -4.46
N ASP A 5 -17.41 -0.98 -5.47
CA ASP A 5 -16.46 -2.10 -5.32
C ASP A 5 -15.15 -1.63 -4.65
N TYR A 6 -14.71 -0.40 -4.96
CA TYR A 6 -13.52 0.18 -4.34
C TYR A 6 -13.71 0.45 -2.84
N SER A 7 -14.88 0.94 -2.40
CA SER A 7 -15.12 1.17 -0.97
C SER A 7 -15.15 -0.14 -0.19
N THR A 8 -15.78 -1.19 -0.75
CA THR A 8 -15.78 -2.52 -0.17
C THR A 8 -14.37 -3.11 -0.08
N ALA A 9 -13.55 -3.00 -1.13
CA ALA A 9 -12.16 -3.44 -1.10
C ALA A 9 -11.33 -2.72 -0.01
N LEU A 10 -11.52 -1.40 0.12
CA LEU A 10 -10.88 -0.59 1.17
C LEU A 10 -11.25 -1.08 2.57
N THR A 11 -12.53 -1.36 2.82
CA THR A 11 -12.99 -1.89 4.10
C THR A 11 -12.34 -3.25 4.41
N TYR A 12 -12.21 -4.13 3.42
CA TYR A 12 -11.53 -5.41 3.63
C TYR A 12 -10.04 -5.25 3.92
N PHE A 13 -9.33 -4.37 3.21
CA PHE A 13 -7.92 -4.09 3.49
C PHE A 13 -7.73 -3.47 4.87
N GLN A 14 -8.60 -2.53 5.29
CA GLN A 14 -8.53 -1.93 6.62
C GLN A 14 -8.75 -2.95 7.74
N LYS A 15 -9.76 -3.83 7.60
CA LYS A 15 -9.98 -4.92 8.57
C LYS A 15 -8.80 -5.89 8.62
N GLY A 16 -8.26 -6.25 7.46
CA GLY A 16 -7.07 -7.09 7.37
C GLY A 16 -5.84 -6.44 8.01
N LEU A 17 -5.67 -5.13 7.81
CA LEU A 17 -4.61 -4.34 8.40
C LEU A 17 -4.72 -4.34 9.93
N GLU A 18 -5.92 -4.11 10.49
CA GLU A 18 -6.14 -4.10 11.94
C GLU A 18 -5.78 -5.45 12.58
N ILE A 19 -6.18 -6.57 11.96
CA ILE A 19 -5.86 -7.91 12.45
C ILE A 19 -4.36 -8.16 12.39
N ARG A 20 -3.70 -7.78 11.29
CA ARG A 20 -2.25 -7.94 11.11
C ARG A 20 -1.48 -7.06 12.09
N GLN A 21 -1.89 -5.81 12.31
CA GLN A 21 -1.26 -4.91 13.29
C GLN A 21 -1.37 -5.41 14.74
N LYS A 22 -2.41 -6.19 15.08
CA LYS A 22 -2.53 -6.82 16.40
C LYS A 22 -1.60 -8.02 16.59
N LYS A 23 -1.22 -8.70 15.51
CA LYS A 23 -0.43 -9.94 15.54
C LYS A 23 1.03 -9.77 15.14
N LEU A 24 1.31 -8.76 14.31
CA LEU A 24 2.60 -8.52 13.70
C LEU A 24 3.20 -7.20 14.22
N PRO A 25 4.53 -7.15 14.38
CA PRO A 25 5.24 -5.89 14.56
C PRO A 25 4.90 -4.87 13.46
N LYS A 26 4.95 -3.57 13.81
CA LYS A 26 4.54 -2.47 12.91
C LYS A 26 5.38 -2.38 11.62
N ASP A 27 6.54 -2.99 11.63
CA ASP A 27 7.53 -3.02 10.57
C ASP A 27 7.51 -4.36 9.79
N HIS A 28 6.51 -5.22 10.00
CA HIS A 28 6.46 -6.51 9.32
C HIS A 28 6.21 -6.36 7.81
N PRO A 29 6.96 -7.04 6.92
CA PRO A 29 6.80 -6.94 5.45
C PRO A 29 5.37 -7.16 4.94
N ASP A 30 4.61 -8.05 5.56
CA ASP A 30 3.18 -8.24 5.27
C ASP A 30 2.34 -6.96 5.36
N LEU A 31 2.68 -6.05 6.28
CA LEU A 31 1.99 -4.77 6.39
C LEU A 31 2.28 -3.89 5.17
N ALA A 32 3.52 -3.92 4.64
CA ALA A 32 3.86 -3.21 3.39
C ALA A 32 2.98 -3.67 2.23
N VAL A 33 2.74 -4.99 2.09
CA VAL A 33 1.87 -5.52 1.03
C VAL A 33 0.45 -4.98 1.16
N VAL A 34 -0.09 -4.85 2.38
CA VAL A 34 -1.42 -4.29 2.61
C VAL A 34 -1.47 -2.81 2.25
N TYR A 35 -0.50 -2.02 2.71
CA TYR A 35 -0.41 -0.60 2.36
C TYR A 35 -0.25 -0.38 0.85
N HIS A 36 0.53 -1.21 0.16
CA HIS A 36 0.71 -1.12 -1.30
C HIS A 36 -0.60 -1.32 -2.06
N ASN A 37 -1.37 -2.34 -1.66
CA ASN A 37 -2.67 -2.61 -2.27
C ASN A 37 -3.66 -1.46 -2.02
N MET A 38 -3.68 -0.89 -0.82
CA MET A 38 -4.46 0.32 -0.54
C MET A 38 -3.99 1.50 -1.40
N ALA A 39 -2.68 1.68 -1.60
CA ALA A 39 -2.15 2.74 -2.46
C ALA A 39 -2.61 2.60 -3.91
N LYS A 40 -2.61 1.39 -4.48
CA LYS A 40 -3.13 1.12 -5.84
C LYS A 40 -4.62 1.40 -5.96
N LEU A 41 -5.38 1.11 -4.91
CA LEU A 41 -6.80 1.38 -4.85
C LEU A 41 -7.09 2.88 -4.81
N TYR A 42 -6.34 3.62 -3.99
CA TYR A 42 -6.42 5.08 -3.93
C TYR A 42 -5.98 5.73 -5.25
N LEU A 43 -4.95 5.20 -5.91
CA LEU A 43 -4.55 5.63 -7.24
C LEU A 43 -5.69 5.45 -8.27
N SER A 44 -6.38 4.31 -8.23
CA SER A 44 -7.50 3.99 -9.12
C SER A 44 -8.73 4.87 -8.87
N THR A 45 -8.93 5.30 -7.62
CA THR A 45 -10.00 6.23 -7.21
C THR A 45 -9.60 7.71 -7.25
N ARG A 46 -8.43 8.02 -7.83
CA ARG A 46 -7.87 9.39 -7.96
C ARG A 46 -7.63 10.11 -6.62
N GLN A 47 -7.53 9.36 -5.53
CA GLN A 47 -7.21 9.87 -4.20
C GLN A 47 -5.69 9.91 -4.00
N TYR A 48 -4.98 10.74 -4.78
CA TYR A 48 -3.51 10.68 -4.88
C TYR A 48 -2.79 10.97 -3.57
N ASN A 49 -3.31 11.87 -2.73
CA ASN A 49 -2.73 12.14 -1.40
C ASN A 49 -2.75 10.89 -0.49
N MET A 50 -3.87 10.16 -0.48
CA MET A 50 -3.99 8.91 0.27
C MET A 50 -3.12 7.82 -0.33
N ALA A 51 -3.07 7.73 -1.66
CA ALA A 51 -2.18 6.80 -2.36
C ALA A 51 -0.72 7.04 -2.00
N MET A 52 -0.28 8.30 -2.02
CA MET A 52 1.09 8.72 -1.70
C MET A 52 1.48 8.35 -0.27
N LYS A 53 0.60 8.62 0.70
CA LYS A 53 0.84 8.24 2.10
C LYS A 53 1.04 6.72 2.25
N ASN A 54 0.17 5.92 1.64
CA ASN A 54 0.24 4.46 1.76
C ASN A 54 1.47 3.87 1.03
N ILE A 55 1.84 4.38 -0.14
CA ILE A 55 3.04 3.89 -0.84
C ILE A 55 4.32 4.28 -0.10
N GLN A 56 4.35 5.43 0.57
CA GLN A 56 5.51 5.82 1.38
C GLN A 56 5.71 4.86 2.57
N GLN A 57 4.64 4.51 3.29
CA GLN A 57 4.69 3.52 4.38
C GLN A 57 5.11 2.13 3.89
N THR A 58 4.66 1.76 2.68
CA THR A 58 5.09 0.51 2.03
C THR A 58 6.60 0.48 1.83
N ILE A 59 7.16 1.55 1.26
CA ILE A 59 8.59 1.64 0.93
C ILE A 59 9.43 1.67 2.21
N GLU A 60 9.02 2.42 3.22
CA GLU A 60 9.71 2.51 4.52
C GLU A 60 9.86 1.11 5.16
N ILE A 61 8.75 0.39 5.31
CA ILE A 61 8.74 -0.98 5.87
C ILE A 61 9.58 -1.94 4.99
N ALA A 62 9.43 -1.84 3.67
CA ALA A 62 10.12 -2.72 2.75
C ALA A 62 11.64 -2.47 2.73
N GLN A 63 12.09 -1.23 2.85
CA GLN A 63 13.51 -0.87 2.89
C GLN A 63 14.18 -1.34 4.18
N GLU A 64 13.48 -1.29 5.31
CA GLU A 64 14.04 -1.75 6.59
C GLU A 64 14.13 -3.28 6.69
N LYS A 65 13.16 -4.01 6.12
CA LYS A 65 13.03 -5.46 6.36
C LYS A 65 13.33 -6.37 5.18
N LEU A 66 13.22 -5.88 3.95
CA LEU A 66 13.48 -6.69 2.77
C LEU A 66 14.90 -6.42 2.24
N PRO A 67 15.61 -7.46 1.78
CA PRO A 67 16.85 -7.27 1.03
C PRO A 67 16.59 -6.36 -0.17
N SER A 68 17.57 -5.52 -0.53
CA SER A 68 17.49 -4.60 -1.67
C SER A 68 17.23 -5.28 -3.02
N THR A 69 17.42 -6.60 -3.11
CA THR A 69 17.15 -7.45 -4.28
C THR A 69 15.70 -7.96 -4.35
N HIS A 70 14.86 -7.66 -3.37
CA HIS A 70 13.52 -8.22 -3.30
C HIS A 70 12.63 -7.69 -4.45
N PRO A 71 12.00 -8.57 -5.26
CA PRO A 71 11.27 -8.17 -6.47
C PRO A 71 10.10 -7.20 -6.20
N HIS A 72 9.49 -7.24 -5.01
CA HIS A 72 8.44 -6.29 -4.62
C HIS A 72 8.90 -4.83 -4.52
N LEU A 73 10.18 -4.56 -4.23
CA LEU A 73 10.68 -3.18 -4.13
C LEU A 73 10.55 -2.42 -5.46
N SER A 74 10.72 -3.12 -6.58
CA SER A 74 10.55 -2.53 -7.92
C SER A 74 9.10 -2.11 -8.17
N ASP A 75 8.13 -2.96 -7.81
CA ASP A 75 6.69 -2.67 -7.96
C ASP A 75 6.26 -1.49 -7.06
N TYR A 76 6.79 -1.42 -5.84
CA TYR A 76 6.52 -0.29 -4.94
C TYR A 76 7.03 1.03 -5.52
N LYS A 77 8.26 1.04 -6.05
CA LYS A 77 8.84 2.22 -6.71
C LYS A 77 8.06 2.61 -7.96
N GLU A 78 7.65 1.63 -8.77
CA GLU A 78 6.83 1.90 -9.96
C GLU A 78 5.48 2.53 -9.58
N THR A 79 4.84 1.99 -8.55
CA THR A 79 3.57 2.51 -8.03
C THR A 79 3.74 3.94 -7.50
N PHE A 80 4.84 4.21 -6.78
CA PHE A 80 5.18 5.56 -6.30
C PHE A 80 5.32 6.55 -7.44
N GLU A 81 6.10 6.22 -8.48
CA GLU A 81 6.28 7.10 -9.64
C GLU A 81 4.96 7.32 -10.41
N LYS A 82 4.11 6.30 -10.51
CA LYS A 82 2.77 6.44 -11.11
C LYS A 82 1.89 7.42 -10.33
N ILE A 83 1.90 7.35 -8.99
CA ILE A 83 1.15 8.29 -8.13
C ILE A 83 1.72 9.70 -8.31
N ARG A 84 3.05 9.85 -8.24
CA ARG A 84 3.75 11.14 -8.38
C ARG A 84 3.45 11.83 -9.71
N LYS A 85 3.38 11.08 -10.82
CA LYS A 85 3.05 11.62 -12.15
C LYS A 85 1.58 12.04 -12.31
N LYS A 86 0.68 11.57 -11.45
CA LYS A 86 -0.76 11.86 -11.53
C LYS A 86 -1.25 12.88 -10.51
N MET A 87 -0.40 13.22 -9.54
CA MET A 87 -0.59 14.31 -8.59
C MET A 87 -0.33 15.66 -9.26
#